data_AF-W6UGJ7-F1
#
_entry.id   AF-W6UGJ7-F1
#
_cell.length_a   1.000
_cell.length_b   1.000
_cell.length_c   1.000
_cell.angle_alpha   90.00
_cell.angle_beta   90.00
_cell.angle_gamma   90.00
#
_symmetry.space_group_name_H-M   'P 1'
#
loop_
_entity.id
_entity.type
_entity.pdbx_description
1 polymer ?
#
loop_
_entity_poly.entity_id
_entity_poly.type
_entity_poly.pdbx_seq_one_letter_code
_entity_poly.pdbx_strand_id
1 'polypeptide(L)'
;MGPKRLPNSSVNFSSSVGVINVPPMYPSSRDFLEDLGVHDTRTAYRRCRGHWHGLEASPQGERLHYIGDYSVAMTTNAQDPRLRQLKIKTNVVKRISKDKAKYEEELVDLQRDLEEKKASGADEYMIKKACELIDESRMMVSDCSSRLARAVDVLTTAVADCEDLCDHEEYQFAQELIAGRSGSDT
;
A
#
# COMPACT_ATOMS: atom_id res chain seq x y z
N MET A 1 -39.36 -40.75 13.90
CA MET A 1 -38.16 -40.29 13.18
C MET A 1 -37.12 -39.82 14.18
N GLY A 2 -35.91 -40.36 14.11
CA GLY A 2 -34.71 -39.90 14.81
C GLY A 2 -33.52 -40.60 14.17
N PRO A 3 -32.46 -39.89 13.72
CA PRO A 3 -31.40 -40.54 12.97
C PRO A 3 -30.51 -41.37 13.90
N LYS A 4 -30.43 -42.68 13.60
CA LYS A 4 -29.55 -43.66 14.24
C LYS A 4 -28.09 -43.32 13.93
N ARG A 5 -27.23 -43.22 14.95
CA ARG A 5 -25.77 -43.17 14.77
C ARG A 5 -25.26 -44.51 14.25
N LEU A 6 -24.41 -44.48 13.23
CA LEU A 6 -23.63 -45.62 12.76
C LEU A 6 -22.16 -45.51 13.21
N PRO A 7 -21.44 -46.64 13.33
CA PRO A 7 -20.22 -46.75 14.10
C PRO A 7 -18.97 -46.24 13.38
N ASN A 8 -18.02 -45.78 14.19
CA ASN A 8 -16.70 -45.29 13.82
C ASN A 8 -15.84 -46.44 13.27
N SER A 9 -15.55 -46.41 11.97
CA SER A 9 -14.55 -47.25 11.32
C SER A 9 -13.33 -46.41 10.96
N SER A 10 -12.23 -46.65 11.67
CA SER A 10 -10.91 -46.10 11.40
C SER A 10 -10.43 -46.56 10.02
N VAL A 11 -10.34 -45.65 9.06
CA VAL A 11 -9.68 -45.88 7.76
C VAL A 11 -8.37 -45.09 7.73
N ASN A 12 -7.27 -45.83 7.79
CA ASN A 12 -5.92 -45.31 7.59
C ASN A 12 -5.73 -44.94 6.12
N PHE A 13 -5.67 -43.64 5.82
CA PHE A 13 -5.37 -43.13 4.49
C PHE A 13 -3.85 -42.96 4.33
N SER A 14 -3.19 -44.05 3.94
CA SER A 14 -1.83 -43.99 3.39
C SER A 14 -1.90 -43.22 2.07
N SER A 15 -1.50 -41.94 2.10
CA SER A 15 -1.46 -41.08 0.93
C SER A 15 -0.02 -40.77 0.57
N SER A 16 0.53 -41.61 -0.29
CA SER A 16 1.64 -41.27 -1.17
C SER A 16 1.14 -40.27 -2.21
N VAL A 17 1.32 -38.97 -1.94
CA VAL A 17 1.17 -37.90 -2.93
C VAL A 17 2.55 -37.33 -3.19
N GLY A 18 3.01 -37.48 -4.43
CA GLY A 18 4.25 -36.90 -4.92
C GLY A 18 4.23 -35.38 -4.77
N VAL A 19 5.22 -34.86 -4.06
CA VAL A 19 5.43 -33.43 -3.87
C VAL A 19 6.08 -32.88 -5.14
N ILE A 20 5.34 -32.06 -5.87
CA ILE A 20 5.89 -31.19 -6.91
C ILE A 20 6.76 -30.16 -6.19
N ASN A 21 8.03 -30.14 -6.56
CA ASN A 21 9.09 -29.34 -5.95
C ASN A 21 8.90 -27.86 -6.32
N VAL A 22 8.38 -27.05 -5.38
CA VAL A 22 8.41 -25.59 -5.45
C VAL A 22 9.67 -25.14 -4.67
N PRO A 23 10.66 -24.49 -5.31
CA PRO A 23 11.87 -24.06 -4.62
C PRO A 23 11.56 -22.97 -3.58
N PRO A 24 12.05 -23.10 -2.33
CA PRO A 24 11.90 -22.06 -1.32
C PRO A 24 12.88 -20.91 -1.59
N MET A 25 12.40 -19.86 -2.26
CA MET A 25 13.01 -18.53 -2.22
C MET A 25 12.74 -17.91 -0.84
N TYR A 26 13.58 -18.23 0.14
CA TYR A 26 14.08 -17.35 1.22
C TYR A 26 14.98 -18.21 2.13
N PRO A 27 16.25 -17.81 2.40
CA PRO A 27 17.12 -18.60 3.25
C PRO A 27 16.61 -18.57 4.69
N SER A 28 16.29 -19.73 5.25
CA SER A 28 16.11 -19.86 6.70
C SER A 28 17.47 -19.66 7.37
N SER A 29 17.51 -18.89 8.46
CA SER A 29 18.76 -18.47 9.13
C SER A 29 19.62 -19.60 9.70
N ARG A 30 19.22 -20.87 9.57
CA ARG A 30 19.99 -22.02 10.06
C ARG A 30 21.00 -22.55 9.04
N ASP A 31 20.74 -22.39 7.75
CA ASP A 31 21.57 -23.00 6.70
C ASP A 31 22.75 -22.11 6.30
N PHE A 32 22.80 -20.85 6.77
CA PHE A 32 23.95 -19.94 6.56
C PHE A 32 25.02 -20.06 7.64
N LEU A 33 24.80 -20.88 8.69
CA LEU A 33 25.64 -20.87 9.90
C LEU A 33 26.59 -22.07 10.05
N GLU A 34 26.50 -23.11 9.21
CA GLU A 34 27.40 -24.28 9.32
C GLU A 34 28.70 -24.14 8.50
N ASP A 35 28.77 -23.25 7.51
CA ASP A 35 29.96 -23.08 6.64
C ASP A 35 31.06 -22.15 7.19
N LEU A 36 30.84 -21.49 8.34
CA LEU A 36 31.82 -20.53 8.91
C LEU A 36 32.42 -20.93 10.25
N GLY A 37 32.11 -22.13 10.80
CA GLY A 37 32.76 -22.64 12.00
C GLY A 37 32.64 -21.75 13.25
N VAL A 38 31.52 -21.04 13.43
CA VAL A 38 31.27 -20.15 14.58
C VAL A 38 29.95 -20.53 15.26
N HIS A 39 30.05 -21.20 16.42
CA HIS A 39 28.90 -21.66 17.22
C HIS A 39 28.26 -20.60 18.14
N ASP A 40 28.42 -19.30 17.86
CA ASP A 40 27.78 -18.26 18.68
C ASP A 40 27.29 -17.06 17.85
N THR A 41 25.97 -16.86 17.83
CA THR A 41 25.26 -15.79 17.11
C THR A 41 25.58 -14.40 17.66
N ARG A 42 26.12 -14.31 18.89
CA ARG A 42 26.50 -13.04 19.52
C ARG A 42 27.82 -12.48 18.96
N THR A 43 28.71 -13.34 18.45
CA THR A 43 30.00 -12.94 17.87
C THR A 43 29.85 -12.48 16.42
N ALA A 44 28.95 -13.10 15.64
CA ALA A 44 28.64 -12.68 14.26
C ALA A 44 28.09 -11.23 14.20
N TYR A 45 27.21 -10.86 15.15
CA TYR A 45 26.64 -9.51 15.21
C TYR A 45 27.68 -8.43 15.57
N ARG A 46 28.67 -8.74 16.42
CA ARG A 46 29.76 -7.80 16.73
C ARG A 46 30.75 -7.61 15.57
N ARG A 47 30.96 -8.63 14.74
CA ARG A 47 31.91 -8.56 13.61
C ARG A 47 31.33 -7.80 12.42
N CYS A 48 30.04 -7.95 12.10
CA CYS A 48 29.38 -7.13 11.07
C CYS A 48 29.30 -5.64 11.43
N ARG A 49 29.24 -5.29 12.72
CA ARG A 49 29.24 -3.89 13.16
C ARG A 49 30.63 -3.25 13.19
N GLY A 50 31.71 -4.04 13.20
CA GLY A 50 33.09 -3.56 13.27
C GLY A 50 33.70 -3.17 11.91
N HIS A 51 33.08 -3.53 10.79
CA HIS A 51 33.59 -3.20 9.45
C HIS A 51 33.20 -1.80 8.95
N TRP A 52 32.41 -1.04 9.74
CA TRP A 52 31.95 0.32 9.39
C TRP A 52 32.51 1.42 10.32
N HIS A 53 33.60 1.16 11.04
CA HIS A 53 34.29 2.18 11.84
C HIS A 53 35.73 2.34 11.38
N GLY A 54 35.88 2.83 10.16
CA GLY A 54 37.18 3.16 9.53
C GLY A 54 37.09 4.36 8.59
N LEU A 55 36.23 5.34 8.90
CA LEU A 55 36.30 6.69 8.31
C LEU A 55 36.31 7.70 9.45
N GLU A 56 37.30 8.59 9.38
CA GLU A 56 37.79 9.47 10.41
C GLU A 56 36.70 10.33 11.07
N ALA A 57 36.79 10.42 12.40
CA ALA A 57 36.07 11.39 13.19
C ALA A 57 36.56 12.80 12.86
N SER A 58 35.75 13.57 12.12
CA SER A 58 35.93 15.01 11.97
C SER A 58 35.58 15.72 13.29
N PRO A 59 36.48 16.54 13.87
CA PRO A 59 36.26 17.18 15.15
C PRO A 59 35.70 18.60 14.95
N GLN A 60 34.39 18.71 14.76
CA GLN A 60 33.58 19.89 15.11
C GLN A 60 32.09 19.56 14.92
N GLY A 61 31.30 19.94 15.91
CA GLY A 61 29.94 19.48 16.09
C GLY A 61 29.00 19.85 14.96
N GLU A 62 28.40 18.84 14.36
CA GLU A 62 27.05 18.89 13.83
C GLU A 62 26.38 17.57 14.17
N ARG A 63 25.74 17.55 15.34
CA ARG A 63 24.76 16.54 15.71
C ARG A 63 23.67 16.64 14.64
N LEU A 64 23.66 15.73 13.67
CA LEU A 64 22.53 15.59 12.75
C LEU A 64 21.27 15.34 13.59
N HIS A 65 20.47 16.39 13.72
CA HIS A 65 19.10 16.30 14.20
C HIS A 65 18.36 15.40 13.21
N TYR A 66 18.07 14.17 13.65
CA TYR A 66 17.09 13.33 13.00
C TYR A 66 15.74 14.04 13.17
N ILE A 67 15.36 14.86 12.19
CA ILE A 67 14.01 15.43 12.13
C ILE A 67 13.08 14.25 11.78
N GLY A 68 12.34 13.81 12.78
CA GLY A 68 11.45 12.67 12.67
C GLY A 68 10.85 12.37 14.03
N ASP A 69 10.19 13.38 14.59
CA ASP A 69 9.51 13.38 15.88
C ASP A 69 8.44 12.27 15.95
N TYR A 70 8.83 11.06 16.33
CA TYR A 70 7.91 10.02 16.83
C TYR A 70 7.44 10.35 18.26
N SER A 71 7.09 11.62 18.48
CA SER A 71 6.41 12.16 19.64
C SER A 71 5.12 12.86 19.19
N VAL A 72 4.40 12.26 18.23
CA VAL A 72 3.00 12.62 18.01
C VAL A 72 2.23 12.09 19.20
N ALA A 73 2.08 12.96 20.20
CA ALA A 73 1.13 12.81 21.27
C ALA A 73 -0.17 12.21 20.70
N MET A 74 -0.61 11.10 21.27
CA MET A 74 -2.01 10.71 21.17
C MET A 74 -2.84 11.79 21.87
N THR A 75 -3.09 12.90 21.17
CA THR A 75 -4.06 13.91 21.57
C THR A 75 -5.44 13.30 21.37
N THR A 76 -6.01 12.79 22.45
CA THR A 76 -7.41 12.39 22.51
C THR A 76 -8.29 13.62 22.29
N ASN A 77 -8.94 13.67 21.13
CA ASN A 77 -10.27 14.25 20.85
C ASN A 77 -10.82 15.26 21.88
N ALA A 78 -10.26 16.46 21.90
CA ALA A 78 -10.93 17.65 22.44
C ALA A 78 -11.32 18.60 21.30
N GLN A 79 -11.75 18.02 20.17
CA GLN A 79 -12.32 18.73 19.04
C GLN A 79 -13.74 18.21 18.86
N ASP A 80 -14.65 19.08 18.44
CA ASP A 80 -16.03 18.69 18.19
C ASP A 80 -16.07 17.41 17.35
N PRO A 81 -16.94 16.43 17.71
CA PRO A 81 -17.01 15.15 17.01
C PRO A 81 -17.26 15.32 15.50
N ARG A 82 -17.86 16.45 15.12
CA ARG A 82 -18.12 16.89 13.75
C ARG A 82 -16.85 17.25 12.98
N LEU A 83 -15.92 18.00 13.59
CA LEU A 83 -14.61 18.34 13.00
C LEU A 83 -13.76 17.10 12.78
N ARG A 84 -13.77 16.18 13.75
CA ARG A 84 -13.10 14.89 13.60
C ARG A 84 -13.67 14.11 12.40
N GLN A 85 -14.99 14.09 12.25
CA GLN A 85 -15.65 13.41 11.14
C GLN A 85 -15.30 14.06 9.79
N LEU A 86 -15.25 15.39 9.71
CA LEU A 86 -14.81 16.13 8.53
C LEU A 86 -13.37 15.76 8.15
N LYS A 87 -12.46 15.72 9.12
CA LYS A 87 -11.06 15.31 8.91
C LYS A 87 -10.95 13.89 8.39
N ILE A 88 -11.74 12.96 8.92
CA ILE A 88 -11.77 11.57 8.45
C ILE A 88 -12.26 11.52 6.99
N LYS A 89 -13.40 12.15 6.68
CA LYS A 89 -13.98 12.15 5.33
C LYS A 89 -13.03 12.82 4.31
N THR A 90 -12.40 13.92 4.69
CA THR A 90 -11.34 14.60 3.93
C THR A 90 -10.17 13.68 3.62
N ASN A 91 -9.70 12.93 4.62
CA ASN A 91 -8.61 11.98 4.43
C ASN A 91 -8.99 10.80 3.53
N VAL A 92 -10.26 10.37 3.53
CA VAL A 92 -10.75 9.36 2.59
C VAL A 92 -10.60 9.86 1.15
N VAL A 93 -11.05 11.09 0.86
CA VAL A 93 -10.89 11.70 -0.48
C VAL A 93 -9.41 11.79 -0.86
N LYS A 94 -8.54 12.29 0.03
CA LYS A 94 -7.08 12.35 -0.20
C LYS A 94 -6.47 11.01 -0.58
N ARG A 95 -6.85 9.92 0.10
CA ARG A 95 -6.31 8.59 -0.17
C ARG A 95 -6.78 8.07 -1.53
N ILE A 96 -8.07 8.18 -1.84
CA ILE A 96 -8.60 7.74 -3.13
C ILE A 96 -7.99 8.55 -4.28
N SER A 97 -7.75 9.86 -4.10
CA SER A 97 -7.04 10.67 -5.11
C SER A 97 -5.62 10.18 -5.37
N LYS A 98 -4.88 9.78 -4.32
CA LYS A 98 -3.54 9.19 -4.48
C LYS A 98 -3.58 7.83 -5.16
N ASP A 99 -4.58 7.01 -4.82
CA ASP A 99 -4.76 5.70 -5.46
C ASP A 99 -5.06 5.88 -6.96
N LYS A 100 -5.94 6.82 -7.32
CA LYS A 100 -6.22 7.18 -8.72
C LYS A 100 -4.96 7.61 -9.46
N ALA A 101 -4.14 8.50 -8.88
CA ALA A 101 -2.92 8.98 -9.51
C ALA A 101 -1.93 7.84 -9.81
N LYS A 102 -1.78 6.87 -8.89
CA LYS A 102 -0.92 5.70 -9.11
C LYS A 102 -1.40 4.84 -10.28
N TYR A 103 -2.69 4.58 -10.36
CA TYR A 103 -3.24 3.78 -11.48
C TYR A 103 -3.17 4.53 -12.82
N GLU A 104 -3.22 5.86 -12.81
CA GLU A 104 -2.99 6.68 -14.00
C GLU A 104 -1.52 6.62 -14.46
N GLU A 105 -0.56 6.66 -13.53
CA GLU A 105 0.86 6.46 -13.83
C GLU A 105 1.11 5.07 -14.45
N GLU A 106 0.55 4.02 -13.85
CA GLU A 106 0.64 2.65 -14.38
C GLU A 106 0.04 2.53 -15.79
N LEU A 107 -1.07 3.21 -16.06
CA LEU A 107 -1.66 3.23 -17.41
C LEU A 107 -0.73 3.89 -18.44
N VAL A 108 -0.06 4.99 -18.08
CA VAL A 108 0.88 5.67 -18.97
C VAL A 108 2.07 4.77 -19.28
N ASP A 109 2.61 4.09 -18.26
CA ASP A 109 3.70 3.13 -18.46
C ASP A 109 3.27 1.97 -19.37
N LEU A 110 2.07 1.40 -19.18
CA LEU A 110 1.55 0.34 -20.04
C LEU A 110 1.31 0.80 -21.49
N GLN A 111 0.87 2.03 -21.68
CA GLN A 111 0.70 2.63 -23.01
C GLN A 111 2.05 2.81 -23.70
N ARG A 112 3.08 3.30 -22.98
CA ARG A 112 4.45 3.41 -23.50
C ARG A 112 4.99 2.04 -23.91
N ASP A 113 4.81 1.02 -23.07
CA ASP A 113 5.26 -0.34 -23.37
C ASP A 113 4.55 -0.92 -24.60
N LEU A 114 3.27 -0.60 -24.79
CA LEU A 114 2.52 -1.00 -25.98
C LEU A 114 3.05 -0.30 -27.25
N GLU A 115 3.36 0.99 -27.18
CA GLU A 115 3.98 1.73 -28.29
C GLU A 115 5.35 1.16 -28.66
N GLU A 116 6.18 0.81 -27.68
CA GLU A 116 7.46 0.14 -27.89
C GLU A 116 7.29 -1.24 -28.54
N LYS A 117 6.31 -2.03 -28.08
CA LYS A 117 5.97 -3.33 -28.69
C LYS A 117 5.48 -3.19 -30.13
N LYS A 118 4.73 -2.13 -30.45
CA LYS A 118 4.33 -1.83 -31.83
C LYS A 118 5.53 -1.41 -32.69
N ALA A 119 6.42 -0.58 -32.16
CA ALA A 119 7.60 -0.09 -32.88
C ALA A 119 8.63 -1.20 -33.17
N SER A 120 8.76 -2.16 -32.24
CA SER A 120 9.61 -3.35 -32.41
C SER A 120 9.00 -4.43 -33.31
N GLY A 121 7.77 -4.23 -33.81
CA GLY A 121 7.09 -5.20 -34.66
C GLY A 121 6.73 -6.49 -33.93
N ALA A 122 6.40 -6.40 -32.63
CA ALA A 122 6.03 -7.55 -31.82
C ALA A 122 4.79 -8.26 -32.39
N ASP A 123 4.71 -9.57 -32.12
CA ASP A 123 3.63 -10.44 -32.58
C ASP A 123 2.24 -9.96 -32.11
N GLU A 124 1.22 -10.22 -32.93
CA GLU A 124 -0.16 -9.76 -32.71
C GLU A 124 -0.73 -10.28 -31.39
N TYR A 125 -0.34 -11.49 -30.98
CA TYR A 125 -0.69 -12.05 -29.67
C TYR A 125 -0.18 -11.19 -28.51
N MET A 126 1.06 -10.69 -28.59
CA MET A 126 1.67 -9.86 -27.54
C MET A 126 1.02 -8.48 -27.46
N ILE A 127 0.66 -7.90 -28.60
CA ILE A 127 -0.07 -6.62 -28.65
C ILE A 127 -1.46 -6.80 -28.04
N LYS A 128 -2.18 -7.87 -28.39
CA LYS A 128 -3.49 -8.17 -27.81
C LYS A 128 -3.42 -8.34 -26.29
N LYS A 129 -2.40 -9.05 -25.79
CA LYS A 129 -2.20 -9.23 -24.34
C LYS A 129 -1.90 -7.90 -23.63
N ALA A 130 -1.15 -7.01 -24.26
CA ALA A 130 -0.91 -5.66 -23.73
C ALA A 130 -2.20 -4.82 -23.70
N CYS A 131 -3.04 -4.91 -24.73
CA CYS A 131 -4.35 -4.24 -24.74
C CYS A 131 -5.26 -4.74 -23.60
N GLU A 132 -5.32 -6.06 -23.38
CA GLU A 132 -6.09 -6.63 -22.26
C GLU A 132 -5.64 -6.06 -20.91
N LEU A 133 -4.33 -5.93 -20.71
CA LEU A 133 -3.77 -5.35 -19.48
C LEU A 133 -4.09 -3.86 -19.33
N ILE A 134 -4.06 -3.10 -20.41
CA ILE A 134 -4.48 -1.68 -20.40
C ILE A 134 -5.96 -1.56 -20.04
N ASP A 135 -6.81 -2.44 -20.58
CA ASP A 135 -8.25 -2.43 -20.27
C ASP A 135 -8.50 -2.77 -18.79
N GLU A 136 -7.78 -3.74 -18.21
CA GLU A 136 -7.83 -4.05 -16.77
C GLU A 136 -7.46 -2.83 -15.91
N SER A 137 -6.34 -2.18 -16.20
CA SER A 137 -5.90 -0.97 -15.49
C SER A 137 -6.85 0.21 -15.70
N ARG A 138 -7.46 0.34 -16.89
CA ARG A 138 -8.47 1.37 -17.18
C ARG A 138 -9.72 1.16 -16.34
N MET A 139 -10.15 -0.08 -16.15
CA MET A 139 -11.25 -0.40 -15.25
C MET A 139 -10.94 0.02 -13.81
N MET A 140 -9.69 -0.13 -13.34
CA MET A 140 -9.29 0.30 -12.00
C MET A 140 -9.36 1.83 -11.82
N VAL A 141 -8.92 2.62 -12.80
CA VAL A 141 -9.04 4.09 -12.76
C VAL A 141 -10.52 4.52 -12.74
N SER A 142 -11.38 3.80 -13.45
CA SER A 142 -12.83 4.07 -13.44
C SER A 142 -13.50 3.74 -12.09
N ASP A 143 -13.08 2.67 -11.40
CA ASP A 143 -13.54 2.34 -10.04
C ASP A 143 -13.11 3.41 -9.05
N CYS A 144 -11.83 3.81 -9.10
CA CYS A 144 -11.31 4.88 -8.24
C CYS A 144 -12.07 6.19 -8.46
N SER A 145 -12.37 6.53 -9.71
CA SER A 145 -13.16 7.73 -10.04
C SER A 145 -14.58 7.66 -9.48
N SER A 146 -15.24 6.50 -9.61
CA SER A 146 -16.58 6.27 -9.06
C SER A 146 -16.61 6.33 -7.53
N ARG A 147 -15.61 5.74 -6.87
CA ARG A 147 -15.46 5.79 -5.40
C ARG A 147 -15.14 7.19 -4.90
N LEU A 148 -14.37 7.94 -5.67
CA LEU A 148 -14.05 9.32 -5.34
C LEU A 148 -15.28 10.22 -5.44
N ALA A 149 -16.10 10.07 -6.49
CA ALA A 149 -17.37 10.80 -6.61
C ALA A 149 -18.27 10.57 -5.38
N ARG A 150 -18.47 9.31 -4.98
CA ARG A 150 -19.23 8.98 -3.76
C ARG A 150 -18.62 9.58 -2.49
N ALA A 151 -17.30 9.58 -2.37
CA ALA A 151 -16.62 10.15 -1.21
C ALA A 151 -16.77 11.68 -1.16
N VAL A 152 -16.77 12.34 -2.32
CA VAL A 152 -17.04 13.77 -2.46
C VAL A 152 -18.49 14.07 -2.09
N ASP A 153 -19.46 13.32 -2.57
CA ASP A 153 -20.87 13.50 -2.19
C ASP A 153 -21.04 13.43 -0.66
N VAL A 154 -20.43 12.43 -0.03
CA VAL A 154 -20.44 12.26 1.44
C VAL A 154 -19.73 13.39 2.17
N LEU A 155 -18.69 13.99 1.58
CA LEU A 155 -17.99 15.16 2.12
C LEU A 155 -18.84 16.42 1.96
N THR A 156 -19.47 16.63 0.81
CA THR A 156 -20.37 17.76 0.53
C THR A 156 -21.55 17.78 1.49
N THR A 157 -22.22 16.63 1.74
CA THR A 157 -23.26 16.54 2.77
C THR A 157 -22.72 16.89 4.16
N ALA A 158 -21.51 16.41 4.49
CA ALA A 158 -20.90 16.70 5.79
C ALA A 158 -20.58 18.19 6.00
N VAL A 159 -20.15 18.86 4.93
CA VAL A 159 -19.84 20.30 4.90
C VAL A 159 -21.13 21.10 5.05
N ALA A 160 -22.19 20.74 4.33
CA ALA A 160 -23.50 21.37 4.45
C ALA A 160 -24.09 21.24 5.86
N ASP A 161 -23.93 20.07 6.50
CA ASP A 161 -24.38 19.91 7.88
C ASP A 161 -23.62 20.85 8.82
N CYS A 162 -22.31 21.05 8.59
CA CYS A 162 -21.37 21.72 9.49
C CYS A 162 -21.01 23.16 9.10
N GLU A 163 -21.91 23.88 8.42
CA GLU A 163 -21.70 25.29 7.99
C GLU A 163 -21.36 26.23 9.16
N ASP A 164 -21.82 25.90 10.37
CA ASP A 164 -21.53 26.65 11.61
C ASP A 164 -20.03 26.65 12.00
N LEU A 165 -19.22 25.78 11.40
CA LEU A 165 -17.79 25.57 11.72
C LEU A 165 -16.86 26.12 10.62
N CYS A 166 -17.31 27.13 9.88
CA CYS A 166 -16.59 27.70 8.73
C CYS A 166 -15.21 28.32 9.07
N ASP A 167 -15.01 28.70 10.32
CA ASP A 167 -13.75 29.27 10.82
C ASP A 167 -12.64 28.22 10.99
N HIS A 168 -12.97 26.93 11.00
CA HIS A 168 -11.99 25.86 11.16
C HIS A 168 -11.28 25.50 9.86
N GLU A 169 -9.96 25.28 9.95
CA GLU A 169 -9.10 24.90 8.82
C GLU A 169 -9.59 23.63 8.13
N GLU A 170 -10.16 22.67 8.87
CA GLU A 170 -10.70 21.44 8.28
C GLU A 170 -11.88 21.69 7.33
N TYR A 171 -12.71 22.70 7.63
CA TYR A 171 -13.86 23.06 6.80
C TYR A 171 -13.40 23.73 5.50
N GLN A 172 -12.50 24.71 5.62
CA GLN A 172 -11.95 25.43 4.47
C GLN A 172 -11.21 24.48 3.52
N PHE A 173 -10.42 23.57 4.09
CA PHE A 173 -9.70 22.56 3.32
C PHE A 173 -10.65 21.56 2.63
N ALA A 174 -11.76 21.17 3.29
CA ALA A 174 -12.77 20.33 2.67
C ALA A 174 -13.48 21.05 1.50
N GLN A 175 -13.79 22.34 1.65
CA GLN A 175 -14.35 23.15 0.57
C GLN A 175 -13.39 23.30 -0.61
N GLU A 176 -12.11 23.59 -0.35
CA GLU A 176 -11.09 23.69 -1.40
C GLU A 176 -10.98 22.38 -2.19
N LEU A 177 -10.99 21.23 -1.51
CA LEU A 177 -10.97 19.92 -2.17
C LEU A 177 -12.19 19.68 -3.07
N ILE A 178 -13.38 20.12 -2.65
CA ILE A 178 -14.60 19.99 -3.46
C ILE A 178 -14.51 20.92 -4.68
N ALA A 179 -14.11 22.17 -4.47
CA ALA A 179 -13.97 23.16 -5.53
C ALA A 179 -12.94 22.75 -6.59
N GLY A 180 -11.77 22.28 -6.16
CA GLY A 180 -10.69 21.83 -7.05
C GLY A 180 -11.06 20.64 -7.93
N ARG A 181 -12.10 19.87 -7.59
CA ARG A 181 -12.56 18.72 -8.39
C ARG A 181 -13.50 19.12 -9.53
N SER A 182 -14.30 20.17 -9.36
CA SER A 182 -15.28 20.61 -10.36
C SER A 182 -14.65 21.03 -11.70
N GLY A 183 -13.33 21.25 -11.75
CA GLY A 183 -12.59 21.63 -12.96
C GLY A 183 -11.97 20.49 -13.78
N SER A 184 -12.02 19.22 -13.33
CA SER A 184 -11.34 18.10 -14.04
C SER A 184 -12.27 17.17 -14.84
N ASP A 185 -13.58 17.38 -14.80
CA ASP A 185 -14.59 16.46 -15.35
C ASP A 185 -15.32 17.02 -16.61
N THR A 186 -14.83 18.12 -17.22
CA THR A 186 -15.25 18.63 -18.54
C THR A 186 -14.12 18.54 -19.55
#